data_AF-A0A5U8XQG5-F1
#
_entry.id   AF-A0A5U8XQG5-F1
#
_cell.length_a   1.000
_cell.length_b   1.000
_cell.length_c   1.000
_cell.angle_alpha   90.00
_cell.angle_beta   90.00
_cell.angle_gamma   90.00
#
_symmetry.space_group_name_H-M   'P 1'
#
loop_
_entity.id
_entity.type
_entity.pdbx_description
1 polymer ?
#
loop_
_entity_poly.entity_id
_entity_poly.type
_entity_poly.pdbx_seq_one_letter_code
_entity_poly.pdbx_strand_id
1 'polypeptide(L)'
;MAFNHKFLKDKSILPKTKPDARGQQKSMSIEPNMFNGECEGLTFKYFFGKGEGLYPAMKLGTLRAICDALEDALRNKEQSKLEFEITNSQNKPATIITVGRGEDLIPFLGLSGDVNGQKKAQKFMWYADKGVRLLRNGQPVPDLEVHERMTRTFVKEFDLFVRALEDVFNPREWNNNGGGGQSSRGSYQGGGQRQGGGSYQGGGSYQGGGNGGGNGGGSMAAATNEYDEMF
;
A
#
# COMPACT_ATOMS: atom_id res chain seq x y z
N MET A 1 5.69 -7.45 -27.48
CA MET A 1 4.35 -6.83 -27.56
C MET A 1 4.39 -5.52 -26.78
N ALA A 2 3.76 -4.44 -27.27
CA ALA A 2 3.70 -3.18 -26.53
C ALA A 2 2.62 -3.30 -25.44
N PHE A 3 3.01 -3.16 -24.17
CA PHE A 3 2.11 -3.26 -23.03
C PHE A 3 1.04 -2.15 -23.09
N ASN A 4 -0.23 -2.54 -23.20
CA ASN A 4 -1.32 -1.60 -23.48
C ASN A 4 -1.93 -1.05 -22.17
N HIS A 5 -1.40 0.08 -21.71
CA HIS A 5 -1.87 0.78 -20.51
C HIS A 5 -3.19 1.56 -20.68
N LYS A 6 -3.94 1.39 -21.79
CA LYS A 6 -5.14 2.22 -22.08
C LYS A 6 -6.16 2.19 -20.94
N PHE A 7 -6.31 1.06 -20.26
CA PHE A 7 -7.18 0.91 -19.09
C PHE A 7 -6.82 1.89 -17.96
N LEU A 8 -5.54 1.97 -17.58
CA LEU A 8 -5.08 2.90 -16.53
C LEU A 8 -5.18 4.38 -16.93
N LYS A 9 -5.34 4.67 -18.22
CA LYS A 9 -5.59 6.04 -18.71
C LYS A 9 -7.06 6.44 -18.56
N ASP A 10 -7.96 5.47 -18.46
CA ASP A 10 -9.36 5.74 -18.15
C ASP A 10 -9.55 5.93 -16.65
N LYS A 11 -9.55 7.19 -16.22
CA LYS A 11 -9.71 7.55 -14.81
C LYS A 11 -11.15 7.45 -14.31
N SER A 12 -12.12 7.24 -15.20
CA SER A 12 -13.56 7.24 -14.87
C SER A 12 -13.91 6.12 -13.89
N ILE A 13 -13.32 4.95 -14.11
CA ILE A 13 -13.48 3.69 -13.40
C ILE A 13 -12.61 3.54 -12.15
N LEU A 14 -11.62 4.41 -11.95
CA LEU A 14 -10.75 4.35 -10.77
C LEU A 14 -11.53 4.73 -9.51
N PRO A 15 -11.24 4.11 -8.34
CA PRO A 15 -11.92 4.45 -7.11
C PRO A 15 -11.59 5.89 -6.68
N LYS A 16 -12.61 6.60 -6.18
CA LYS A 16 -12.58 8.03 -5.86
C LYS A 16 -12.94 8.28 -4.41
N THR A 17 -12.48 9.40 -3.85
CA THR A 17 -12.90 9.86 -2.53
C THR A 17 -14.40 10.14 -2.48
N LYS A 18 -14.97 10.21 -1.27
CA LYS A 18 -16.26 10.89 -1.09
C LYS A 18 -16.19 12.30 -1.68
N PRO A 19 -17.29 12.80 -2.28
CA PRO A 19 -17.37 14.20 -2.67
C PRO A 19 -17.07 15.10 -1.48
N ASP A 20 -16.20 16.08 -1.66
CA ASP A 20 -15.98 17.12 -0.65
C ASP A 20 -17.18 18.11 -0.60
N ALA A 21 -17.09 19.13 0.27
CA ALA A 21 -18.13 20.14 0.40
C ALA A 21 -18.45 20.91 -0.90
N ARG A 22 -17.57 20.83 -1.91
CA ARG A 22 -17.72 21.44 -3.24
C ARG A 22 -18.12 20.41 -4.30
N GLY A 23 -18.41 19.18 -3.90
CA GLY A 23 -18.73 18.06 -4.78
C GLY A 23 -17.53 17.52 -5.57
N GLN A 24 -16.29 17.89 -5.21
CA GLN A 24 -15.10 17.40 -5.90
C GLN A 24 -14.68 16.05 -5.34
N GLN A 25 -14.16 15.20 -6.24
CA GLN A 25 -13.65 13.88 -5.91
C GLN A 25 -12.24 13.74 -6.45
N LYS A 26 -11.39 13.01 -5.72
CA LYS A 26 -10.04 12.66 -6.16
C LYS A 26 -9.96 11.16 -6.38
N SER A 27 -9.49 10.75 -7.55
CA SER A 27 -9.22 9.34 -7.83
C SER A 27 -7.92 8.90 -7.16
N MET A 28 -7.88 7.66 -6.66
CA MET A 28 -6.61 6.99 -6.43
C MET A 28 -5.90 6.79 -7.77
N SER A 29 -4.60 7.05 -7.83
CA SER A 29 -3.81 6.77 -9.03
C SER A 29 -3.20 5.38 -8.92
N ILE A 30 -3.33 4.57 -9.97
CA ILE A 30 -2.73 3.24 -10.05
C ILE A 30 -1.78 3.27 -11.24
N GLU A 31 -0.50 3.04 -10.98
CA GLU A 31 0.54 3.18 -11.99
C GLU A 31 1.44 1.93 -12.05
N PRO A 32 1.84 1.51 -13.26
CA PRO A 32 2.79 0.42 -13.42
C PRO A 32 4.18 0.86 -12.96
N ASN A 33 4.81 0.05 -12.13
CA ASN A 33 6.20 0.25 -11.75
C ASN A 33 7.10 -0.33 -12.84
N MET A 34 7.39 0.50 -13.84
CA MET A 34 8.22 0.13 -14.98
C MET A 34 9.70 0.40 -14.68
N PHE A 35 10.54 -0.62 -14.87
CA PHE A 35 11.99 -0.49 -14.80
C PHE A 35 12.62 -1.20 -16.01
N ASN A 36 13.41 -0.48 -16.81
CA ASN A 36 14.08 -1.02 -18.01
C ASN A 36 13.16 -1.78 -18.99
N GLY A 37 11.89 -1.36 -19.11
CA GLY A 37 10.90 -2.02 -19.98
C GLY A 37 10.20 -3.23 -19.37
N GLU A 38 10.58 -3.62 -18.15
CA GLU A 38 9.95 -4.67 -17.35
C GLU A 38 8.99 -4.03 -16.33
N CYS A 39 7.89 -4.72 -15.97
CA CYS A 39 6.98 -4.25 -14.93
C CYS A 39 7.15 -5.08 -13.66
N GLU A 40 7.56 -4.45 -12.55
CA GLU A 40 7.79 -5.14 -11.27
C GLU A 40 6.54 -5.25 -10.39
N GLY A 41 5.47 -4.54 -10.77
CA GLY A 41 4.20 -4.49 -10.02
C GLY A 41 3.45 -3.19 -10.26
N LEU A 42 2.49 -2.88 -9.39
CA LEU A 42 1.74 -1.62 -9.43
C LEU A 42 1.98 -0.80 -8.18
N THR A 43 2.06 0.52 -8.35
CA THR A 43 2.05 1.47 -7.25
C THR A 43 0.69 2.14 -7.17
N PHE A 44 0.06 2.03 -6.01
CA PHE A 44 -1.16 2.79 -5.70
C PHE A 44 -0.70 4.10 -5.08
N LYS A 45 -1.23 5.23 -5.54
CA LYS A 45 -0.78 6.56 -5.14
C LYS A 45 -1.95 7.44 -4.72
N TYR A 46 -1.77 8.14 -3.62
CA TYR A 46 -2.65 9.23 -3.23
C TYR A 46 -1.89 10.34 -2.53
N PHE A 47 -2.30 11.57 -2.81
CA PHE A 47 -1.77 12.79 -2.21
C PHE A 47 -2.84 13.43 -1.34
N PHE A 48 -2.55 13.56 -0.04
CA PHE A 48 -3.37 14.30 0.91
C PHE A 48 -3.17 15.82 0.74
N GLY A 49 -1.96 16.21 0.34
CA GLY A 49 -1.55 17.59 0.14
C GLY A 49 -0.21 17.67 -0.59
N LYS A 50 0.32 18.89 -0.74
CA LYS A 50 1.62 19.10 -1.40
C LYS A 50 2.73 18.45 -0.58
N GLY A 51 3.39 17.43 -1.15
CA GLY A 51 4.45 16.67 -0.46
C GLY A 51 3.94 15.62 0.53
N GLU A 52 2.61 15.49 0.69
CA GLU A 52 1.98 14.53 1.60
C GLU A 52 1.30 13.44 0.80
N GLY A 53 1.93 12.26 0.71
CA GLY A 53 1.34 11.16 -0.04
C GLY A 53 1.85 9.79 0.35
N LEU A 54 1.07 8.78 -0.02
CA LEU A 54 1.34 7.37 0.20
C LEU A 54 1.45 6.67 -1.16
N TYR A 55 2.45 5.81 -1.30
CA TYR A 55 2.82 5.16 -2.56
C TYR A 55 3.18 3.67 -2.37
N PRO A 56 2.29 2.82 -1.80
CA PRO A 56 2.58 1.40 -1.65
C PRO A 56 2.73 0.74 -3.03
N ALA A 57 3.76 -0.09 -3.16
CA ALA A 57 4.09 -0.81 -4.38
C ALA A 57 3.86 -2.29 -4.13
N MET A 58 3.07 -2.92 -5.00
CA MET A 58 2.56 -4.26 -4.78
C MET A 58 2.89 -5.13 -5.98
N LYS A 59 3.40 -6.33 -5.68
CA LYS A 59 3.67 -7.36 -6.67
C LYS A 59 2.37 -8.04 -7.09
N LEU A 60 2.45 -8.77 -8.21
CA LEU A 60 1.32 -9.47 -8.82
C LEU A 60 0.47 -10.27 -7.83
N GLY A 61 1.09 -11.07 -6.95
CA GLY A 61 0.36 -11.90 -5.98
C GLY A 61 -0.53 -11.09 -5.03
N THR A 62 -0.03 -9.96 -4.53
CA THR A 62 -0.80 -9.05 -3.66
C THR A 62 -1.92 -8.37 -4.44
N LEU A 63 -1.68 -7.99 -5.70
CA LEU A 63 -2.70 -7.37 -6.55
C LEU A 63 -3.86 -8.32 -6.84
N ARG A 64 -3.57 -9.60 -7.12
CA ARG A 64 -4.59 -10.65 -7.26
C ARG A 64 -5.38 -10.83 -5.96
N ALA A 65 -4.70 -10.91 -4.81
CA ALA A 65 -5.37 -11.01 -3.50
C ALA A 65 -6.27 -9.81 -3.18
N ILE A 66 -5.92 -8.60 -3.65
CA ILE A 66 -6.78 -7.42 -3.55
C ILE A 66 -8.02 -7.54 -4.45
N CYS A 67 -7.89 -8.11 -5.66
CA CYS A 67 -9.04 -8.38 -6.52
C CYS A 67 -10.01 -9.37 -5.85
N ASP A 68 -9.48 -10.47 -5.32
CA ASP A 68 -10.25 -11.48 -4.60
C ASP A 68 -10.97 -10.87 -3.38
N ALA A 69 -10.27 -10.04 -2.60
CA ALA A 69 -10.85 -9.34 -1.46
C ALA A 69 -11.97 -8.36 -1.86
N LEU A 70 -11.87 -7.70 -3.02
CA LEU A 70 -12.94 -6.85 -3.55
C LEU A 70 -14.14 -7.69 -4.03
N GLU A 71 -13.90 -8.85 -4.65
CA GLU A 71 -14.97 -9.78 -4.99
C GLU A 71 -15.68 -10.31 -3.75
N ASP A 72 -14.94 -10.66 -2.70
CA ASP A 72 -15.49 -11.11 -1.43
C ASP A 72 -16.31 -10.00 -0.77
N ALA A 73 -15.82 -8.76 -0.79
CA ALA A 73 -16.58 -7.59 -0.33
C ALA A 73 -17.89 -7.37 -1.11
N LEU A 74 -17.94 -7.76 -2.39
CA LEU A 74 -19.16 -7.69 -3.22
C LEU A 74 -20.12 -8.87 -3.01
N ARG A 75 -19.67 -9.95 -2.37
CA ARG A 75 -20.49 -11.13 -2.04
C ARG A 75 -20.97 -11.09 -0.59
N ASN A 76 -20.15 -10.55 0.30
CA ASN A 76 -20.47 -10.44 1.72
C ASN A 76 -21.61 -9.42 1.92
N LYS A 77 -22.58 -9.77 2.76
CA LYS A 77 -23.72 -8.91 3.11
C LYS A 77 -23.47 -8.06 4.35
N GLU A 78 -22.40 -8.34 5.07
CA GLU A 78 -22.05 -7.69 6.34
C GLU A 78 -20.85 -6.75 6.19
N GLN A 79 -20.69 -5.87 7.18
CA GLN A 79 -19.49 -5.06 7.32
C GLN A 79 -18.28 -5.98 7.53
N SER A 80 -17.22 -5.77 6.75
CA SER A 80 -15.99 -6.54 6.86
C SER A 80 -14.84 -5.77 6.26
N LYS A 81 -13.63 -6.03 6.73
CA LYS A 81 -12.41 -5.47 6.16
C LYS A 81 -11.26 -6.47 6.21
N LEU A 82 -10.44 -6.44 5.17
CA LEU A 82 -9.17 -7.12 5.08
C LEU A 82 -8.08 -6.06 4.94
N GLU A 83 -6.96 -6.23 5.64
CA GLU A 83 -5.86 -5.27 5.68
C GLU A 83 -4.59 -5.92 5.14
N PHE A 84 -3.92 -5.22 4.24
CA PHE A 84 -2.64 -5.58 3.65
C PHE A 84 -1.60 -4.57 4.12
N GLU A 85 -0.72 -4.98 5.03
CA GLU A 85 0.40 -4.15 5.45
C GLU A 85 1.55 -4.27 4.44
N ILE A 86 1.93 -3.14 3.85
CA ILE A 86 2.91 -3.04 2.78
C ILE A 86 4.14 -2.27 3.27
N THR A 87 5.26 -2.97 3.35
CA THR A 87 6.56 -2.41 3.74
C THR A 87 7.49 -2.41 2.53
N ASN A 88 7.52 -1.29 1.79
CA ASN A 88 8.34 -1.16 0.58
C ASN A 88 9.85 -0.99 0.85
N SER A 89 10.22 -0.54 2.05
CA SER A 89 11.61 -0.26 2.45
C SER A 89 11.74 -0.37 3.96
N GLN A 90 12.86 -0.93 4.44
CA GLN A 90 13.14 -1.07 5.88
C GLN A 90 13.14 0.27 6.63
N ASN A 91 13.41 1.39 5.94
CA ASN A 91 13.52 2.71 6.55
C ASN A 91 12.25 3.57 6.40
N LYS A 92 11.18 3.04 5.79
CA LYS A 92 9.91 3.75 5.65
C LYS A 92 8.82 3.07 6.47
N PRO A 93 7.94 3.85 7.13
CA PRO A 93 6.81 3.29 7.84
C PRO A 93 5.92 2.50 6.88
N ALA A 94 5.34 1.42 7.39
CA ALA A 94 4.42 0.59 6.61
C ALA A 94 3.18 1.39 6.19
N THR A 95 2.67 1.06 5.01
CA THR A 95 1.40 1.57 4.49
C THR A 95 0.39 0.44 4.48
N ILE A 96 -0.86 0.72 4.86
CA ILE A 96 -1.92 -0.28 4.90
C ILE A 96 -2.89 -0.01 3.73
N ILE A 97 -3.13 -1.05 2.93
CA ILE A 97 -4.27 -1.10 2.02
C ILE A 97 -5.39 -1.86 2.72
N THR A 98 -6.57 -1.26 2.80
CA THR A 98 -7.75 -1.91 3.37
C THR A 98 -8.76 -2.18 2.26
N VAL A 99 -9.36 -3.35 2.22
CA VAL A 99 -10.42 -3.70 1.26
C VAL A 99 -11.60 -4.25 2.04
N GLY A 100 -12.83 -3.83 1.73
CA GLY A 100 -13.99 -4.34 2.44
C GLY A 100 -15.27 -3.58 2.19
N ARG A 101 -16.22 -3.71 3.12
CA ARG A 101 -17.49 -2.96 3.17
C ARG A 101 -17.51 -2.05 4.39
N GLY A 102 -17.95 -0.81 4.20
CA GLY A 102 -18.16 0.11 5.32
C GLY A 102 -19.41 -0.21 6.13
N GLU A 103 -19.71 0.62 7.12
CA GLU A 103 -20.99 0.61 7.84
C GLU A 103 -22.17 0.87 6.88
N ASP A 104 -21.94 1.70 5.86
CA ASP A 104 -22.85 1.95 4.73
C ASP A 104 -23.00 0.75 3.78
N LEU A 105 -22.34 -0.38 4.08
CA LEU A 105 -22.23 -1.58 3.24
C LEU A 105 -21.60 -1.33 1.87
N ILE A 106 -21.13 -0.11 1.59
CA ILE A 106 -20.51 0.24 0.32
C ILE A 106 -19.12 -0.39 0.25
N PRO A 107 -18.81 -1.17 -0.81
CA PRO A 107 -17.48 -1.69 -1.05
C PRO A 107 -16.46 -0.54 -1.20
N PHE A 108 -15.28 -0.70 -0.61
CA PHE A 108 -14.26 0.32 -0.63
C PHE A 108 -12.85 -0.23 -0.72
N LEU A 109 -11.96 0.65 -1.15
CA LEU A 109 -10.52 0.51 -0.97
C LEU A 109 -10.02 1.65 -0.09
N GLY A 110 -9.24 1.34 0.93
CA GLY A 110 -8.66 2.27 1.89
C GLY A 110 -7.16 2.30 1.76
N LEU A 111 -6.57 3.45 2.03
CA LEU A 111 -5.13 3.66 2.05
C LEU A 111 -4.78 4.46 3.30
N SER A 112 -3.95 3.91 4.17
CA SER A 112 -3.50 4.58 5.39
C SER A 112 -2.03 4.36 5.68
N GLY A 113 -1.42 5.26 6.43
CA GLY A 113 0.01 5.22 6.72
C GLY A 113 0.46 6.45 7.49
N ASP A 114 1.75 6.51 7.77
CA ASP A 114 2.37 7.70 8.35
C ASP A 114 2.88 8.64 7.25
N VAL A 115 2.51 9.92 7.35
CA VAL A 115 2.98 10.98 6.46
C VAL A 115 3.42 12.14 7.35
N ASN A 116 4.71 12.48 7.32
CA ASN A 116 5.31 13.55 8.12
C ASN A 116 5.02 13.42 9.63
N GLY A 117 5.04 12.20 10.18
CA GLY A 117 4.79 11.94 11.60
C GLY A 117 3.30 11.96 12.00
N GLN A 118 2.40 12.08 11.02
CA GLN A 118 0.95 12.02 11.24
C GLN A 118 0.36 10.80 10.55
N LYS A 119 -0.51 10.08 11.26
CA LYS A 119 -1.34 9.05 10.65
C LYS A 119 -2.36 9.69 9.72
N LYS A 120 -2.32 9.32 8.44
CA LYS A 120 -3.28 9.73 7.42
C LYS A 120 -4.00 8.50 6.90
N ALA A 121 -5.28 8.65 6.58
CA ALA A 121 -6.10 7.60 5.99
C ALA A 121 -7.08 8.20 4.98
N GLN A 122 -7.33 7.48 3.89
CA GLN A 122 -8.34 7.85 2.90
C GLN A 122 -9.09 6.61 2.43
N LYS A 123 -10.42 6.70 2.40
CA LYS A 123 -11.35 5.71 1.81
C LYS A 123 -11.72 6.13 0.39
N PHE A 124 -11.79 5.16 -0.52
CA PHE A 124 -12.16 5.34 -1.92
C PHE A 124 -13.26 4.34 -2.31
N MET A 125 -14.18 4.79 -3.15
CA MET A 125 -15.34 4.04 -3.64
C MET A 125 -15.57 4.31 -5.12
N TRP A 126 -16.45 3.57 -5.76
CA TRP A 126 -16.71 3.66 -7.19
C TRP A 126 -18.03 4.35 -7.47
N TYR A 127 -18.02 5.33 -8.36
CA TYR A 127 -19.19 6.16 -8.68
C TYR A 127 -19.55 6.01 -10.14
N ALA A 128 -20.83 6.17 -10.47
CA ALA A 128 -21.22 6.39 -11.86
C ALA A 128 -20.60 7.69 -12.39
N ASP A 129 -20.41 7.76 -13.70
CA ASP A 129 -19.90 8.98 -14.32
C ASP A 129 -20.85 10.16 -14.15
N LYS A 130 -20.28 11.36 -14.13
CA LYS A 130 -21.05 12.60 -14.00
C LYS A 130 -22.06 12.69 -15.15
N GLY A 131 -23.34 12.84 -14.80
CA GLY A 131 -24.44 12.91 -15.77
C GLY A 131 -25.01 11.55 -16.18
N VAL A 132 -24.47 10.44 -15.68
CA VAL A 132 -25.02 9.10 -15.88
C VAL A 132 -25.89 8.71 -14.69
N ARG A 133 -27.10 8.22 -14.99
CA ARG A 133 -28.02 7.66 -13.98
C ARG A 133 -28.35 6.22 -14.34
N LEU A 134 -28.22 5.32 -13.37
CA LEU A 134 -28.61 3.93 -13.56
C LEU A 134 -30.11 3.78 -13.26
N LEU A 135 -30.82 3.20 -14.21
CA LEU A 135 -32.25 2.95 -14.13
C LEU A 135 -32.53 1.45 -14.24
N ARG A 136 -33.48 0.95 -13.45
CA ARG A 136 -34.06 -0.38 -13.56
C ARG A 136 -35.54 -0.21 -13.87
N ASN A 137 -35.95 -0.65 -15.06
CA ASN A 137 -37.33 -0.51 -15.55
C ASN A 137 -37.82 0.96 -15.50
N GLY A 138 -36.96 1.89 -15.91
CA GLY A 138 -37.24 3.33 -15.89
C GLY A 138 -37.14 4.00 -14.52
N GLN A 139 -36.96 3.24 -13.43
CA GLN A 139 -36.82 3.77 -12.07
C GLN A 139 -35.36 3.85 -11.64
N PRO A 140 -34.95 4.90 -10.91
CA PRO A 140 -33.59 5.01 -10.37
C PRO A 140 -33.24 3.85 -9.46
N VAL A 141 -32.04 3.28 -9.61
CA VAL A 141 -31.54 2.29 -8.65
C VAL A 141 -30.95 2.99 -7.42
N PRO A 142 -30.93 2.33 -6.25
CA PRO A 142 -30.30 2.87 -5.04
C PRO A 142 -28.79 3.09 -5.23
N ASP A 143 -28.23 4.08 -4.52
CA ASP A 143 -26.80 4.42 -4.58
C ASP A 143 -25.89 3.23 -4.24
N LEU A 144 -26.28 2.40 -3.26
CA LEU A 144 -25.55 1.17 -2.92
C LEU A 144 -25.41 0.25 -4.14
N GLU A 145 -26.49 0.08 -4.92
CA GLU A 145 -26.44 -0.74 -6.12
C GLU A 145 -25.53 -0.12 -7.19
N VAL A 146 -25.53 1.22 -7.32
CA VAL A 146 -24.61 1.92 -8.22
C VAL A 146 -23.17 1.63 -7.82
N HIS A 147 -22.83 1.79 -6.54
CA HIS A 147 -21.49 1.51 -6.03
C HIS A 147 -21.07 0.07 -6.32
N GLU A 148 -21.91 -0.92 -5.99
CA GLU A 148 -21.61 -2.32 -6.25
C GLU A 148 -21.40 -2.65 -7.73
N ARG A 149 -22.21 -2.07 -8.62
CA ARG A 149 -22.07 -2.26 -10.07
C ARG A 149 -20.77 -1.67 -10.58
N MET A 150 -20.44 -0.46 -10.15
CA MET A 150 -19.21 0.22 -10.59
C MET A 150 -17.97 -0.49 -10.03
N THR A 151 -17.99 -0.97 -8.78
CA THR A 151 -16.92 -1.80 -8.22
C THR A 151 -16.75 -3.10 -9.02
N ARG A 152 -17.84 -3.80 -9.39
CA ARG A 152 -17.76 -5.02 -10.21
C ARG A 152 -17.10 -4.76 -11.57
N THR A 153 -17.40 -3.63 -12.21
CA THR A 153 -16.77 -3.24 -13.47
C THR A 153 -15.27 -3.01 -13.26
N PHE A 154 -14.88 -2.26 -12.23
CA PHE A 154 -13.47 -2.04 -11.91
C PHE A 154 -12.73 -3.35 -11.67
N VAL A 155 -13.26 -4.26 -10.83
CA VAL A 155 -12.59 -5.53 -10.50
C VAL A 155 -12.33 -6.37 -11.75
N LYS A 156 -13.32 -6.50 -12.64
CA LYS A 156 -13.17 -7.26 -13.89
C LYS A 156 -12.07 -6.71 -14.77
N GLU A 157 -12.07 -5.41 -14.99
CA GLU A 157 -11.09 -4.79 -15.87
C GLU A 157 -9.71 -4.71 -15.23
N PHE A 158 -9.65 -4.52 -13.91
CA PHE A 158 -8.41 -4.54 -13.15
C PHE A 158 -7.79 -5.94 -13.14
N ASP A 159 -8.57 -7.01 -13.03
CA ASP A 159 -8.10 -8.40 -13.19
C ASP A 159 -7.53 -8.63 -14.59
N LEU A 160 -8.22 -8.18 -15.65
CA LEU A 160 -7.69 -8.26 -17.02
C LEU A 160 -6.35 -7.53 -17.16
N PHE A 161 -6.22 -6.37 -16.53
CA PHE A 161 -4.98 -5.61 -16.52
C PHE A 161 -3.87 -6.31 -15.72
N VAL A 162 -4.20 -6.89 -14.55
CA VAL A 162 -3.28 -7.68 -13.73
C VAL A 162 -2.81 -8.93 -14.48
N ARG A 163 -3.68 -9.58 -15.26
CA ARG A 163 -3.29 -10.68 -16.15
C ARG A 163 -2.40 -10.21 -17.30
N ALA A 164 -2.70 -9.07 -17.92
CA ALA A 164 -1.83 -8.51 -18.96
C ALA A 164 -0.45 -8.12 -18.41
N LEU A 165 -0.35 -7.76 -17.13
CA LEU A 165 0.93 -7.56 -16.47
C LEU A 165 1.75 -8.85 -16.43
N GLU A 166 1.14 -10.03 -16.31
CA GLU A 166 1.86 -11.32 -16.23
C GLU A 166 2.74 -11.57 -17.45
N ASP A 167 2.28 -11.18 -18.63
CA ASP A 167 3.04 -11.33 -19.88
C ASP A 167 4.33 -10.49 -19.91
N VAL A 168 4.42 -9.45 -19.06
CA VAL A 168 5.57 -8.54 -18.94
C VAL A 168 6.17 -8.54 -17.52
N PHE A 169 5.64 -9.38 -16.63
CA PHE A 169 6.04 -9.46 -15.24
C PHE A 169 7.30 -10.32 -15.14
N ASN A 170 8.42 -9.66 -14.88
CA ASN A 170 9.64 -10.34 -14.50
C ASN A 170 9.84 -10.14 -12.99
N PRO A 171 9.50 -11.14 -12.15
CA PRO A 171 9.87 -11.07 -10.75
C PRO A 171 11.39 -11.16 -10.69
N ARG A 172 12.09 -10.03 -10.68
CA ARG A 172 13.45 -10.03 -10.18
C ARG A 172 13.34 -10.56 -8.76
N GLU A 173 13.82 -11.78 -8.55
CA GLU A 173 14.18 -12.22 -7.21
C GLU A 173 15.12 -11.15 -6.69
N TRP A 174 14.69 -10.47 -5.63
CA TRP A 174 15.57 -9.60 -4.89
C TRP A 174 16.73 -10.50 -4.47
N ASN A 175 17.86 -10.36 -5.15
CA ASN A 175 19.03 -11.15 -4.85
C ASN A 175 19.51 -10.71 -3.47
N ASN A 176 19.11 -11.43 -2.44
CA ASN A 176 19.59 -11.21 -1.09
C ASN A 176 21.10 -11.54 -0.96
N ASN A 177 21.74 -12.03 -2.03
CA ASN A 177 23.21 -12.15 -2.13
C ASN A 177 23.88 -10.92 -2.78
N GLY A 178 23.14 -9.85 -3.08
CA GLY A 178 23.63 -8.68 -3.81
C GLY A 178 24.30 -7.57 -2.98
N GLY A 179 24.68 -7.82 -1.73
CA GLY A 179 25.37 -6.80 -0.92
C GLY A 179 25.79 -7.27 0.47
N GLY A 180 27.09 -7.54 0.64
CA GLY A 180 27.75 -7.60 1.94
C GLY A 180 27.77 -8.97 2.59
N GLY A 181 28.71 -9.83 2.19
CA GLY A 181 28.90 -11.11 2.87
C GLY A 181 29.92 -12.04 2.24
N GLN A 182 31.05 -11.54 1.74
CA GLN A 182 32.19 -12.41 1.43
C GLN A 182 32.92 -12.80 2.72
N SER A 183 32.20 -13.54 3.56
CA SER A 183 32.71 -14.25 4.73
C SER A 183 32.59 -15.74 4.45
N SER A 184 33.37 -16.25 3.50
CA SER A 184 33.61 -17.69 3.39
C SER A 184 35.04 -17.96 2.95
N ARG A 185 35.87 -18.13 3.98
CA ARG A 185 36.85 -19.21 4.12
C ARG A 185 37.70 -19.46 2.87
N GLY A 186 38.83 -18.76 2.84
CA GLY A 186 39.99 -19.17 2.05
C GLY A 186 40.32 -20.64 2.33
N SER A 187 40.21 -21.46 1.28
CA SER A 187 40.81 -22.78 1.25
C SER A 187 42.32 -22.63 1.34
N TYR A 188 42.88 -23.19 2.40
CA TYR A 188 44.31 -23.45 2.52
C TYR A 188 44.71 -24.49 1.46
N GLN A 189 45.30 -24.02 0.36
CA GLN A 189 46.18 -24.84 -0.47
C GLN A 189 47.60 -24.33 -0.24
N GLY A 190 48.42 -25.19 0.36
CA GLY A 190 49.79 -24.89 0.76
C GLY A 190 50.70 -24.53 -0.42
N GLY A 191 51.68 -23.68 -0.13
CA GLY A 191 52.74 -23.38 -1.08
C GLY A 191 53.63 -22.21 -0.65
N GLY A 192 54.65 -22.52 0.16
CA GLY A 192 55.98 -21.96 -0.03
C GLY A 192 56.29 -20.49 0.35
N GLN A 193 57.07 -20.38 1.43
CA GLN A 193 58.27 -19.52 1.54
C GLN A 193 58.18 -18.01 1.82
N ARG A 194 58.66 -17.71 3.04
CA ARG A 194 59.67 -16.69 3.41
C ARG A 194 59.23 -15.23 3.72
N GLN A 195 59.26 -14.97 5.03
CA GLN A 195 60.17 -14.01 5.70
C GLN A 195 59.68 -12.56 5.96
N GLY A 196 59.42 -12.26 7.25
CA GLY A 196 60.06 -11.11 7.91
C GLY A 196 59.16 -10.06 8.58
N GLY A 197 59.34 -9.90 9.91
CA GLY A 197 59.09 -8.66 10.70
C GLY A 197 57.68 -8.53 11.29
N GLY A 198 57.44 -8.73 12.59
CA GLY A 198 57.71 -7.74 13.67
C GLY A 198 56.71 -6.58 13.57
N SER A 199 55.77 -6.32 14.48
CA SER A 199 55.96 -5.96 15.90
C SER A 199 54.60 -5.82 16.61
N TYR A 200 54.62 -5.99 17.92
CA TYR A 200 53.53 -5.81 18.89
C TYR A 200 53.27 -4.32 19.21
N GLN A 201 52.01 -3.94 19.47
CA GLN A 201 51.59 -2.92 20.46
C GLN A 201 50.05 -3.01 20.57
N GLY A 202 49.45 -3.49 21.66
CA GLY A 202 49.26 -2.78 22.94
C GLY A 202 48.08 -1.81 22.80
N GLY A 203 46.99 -1.81 23.55
CA GLY A 203 46.62 -2.38 24.84
C GLY A 203 45.51 -1.48 25.42
N GLY A 204 44.69 -1.99 26.35
CA GLY A 204 44.00 -1.14 27.34
C GLY A 204 42.46 -1.02 27.27
N SER A 205 41.84 -1.74 28.22
CA SER A 205 40.63 -1.47 29.03
C SER A 205 40.27 0.01 29.29
N TYR A 206 39.07 0.45 29.70
CA TYR A 206 38.34 0.34 31.00
C TYR A 206 36.92 0.98 30.78
N GLN A 207 35.77 0.47 31.27
CA GLN A 207 35.15 0.49 32.62
C GLN A 207 34.09 1.59 32.85
N GLY A 208 32.91 1.16 33.36
CA GLY A 208 31.92 1.95 34.13
C GLY A 208 30.75 2.51 33.31
N GLY A 209 29.47 2.32 33.63
CA GLY A 209 28.80 1.91 34.87
C GLY A 209 27.69 2.91 35.20
N GLY A 210 26.54 2.44 35.68
CA GLY A 210 25.68 3.25 36.56
C GLY A 210 24.30 3.63 36.04
N ASN A 211 23.33 2.81 36.41
CA ASN A 211 21.89 3.05 36.47
C ASN A 211 21.53 4.10 37.55
N GLY A 212 20.44 4.86 37.38
CA GLY A 212 19.72 5.46 38.51
C GLY A 212 19.05 6.82 38.28
N GLY A 213 17.71 6.83 38.28
CA GLY A 213 16.95 7.85 39.03
C GLY A 213 15.95 8.71 38.26
N GLY A 214 14.65 8.39 38.41
CA GLY A 214 13.76 9.29 39.17
C GLY A 214 12.75 10.18 38.44
N ASN A 215 11.48 9.72 38.47
CA ASN A 215 10.32 10.38 39.10
C ASN A 215 9.46 11.42 38.33
N GLY A 216 8.14 11.30 38.53
CA GLY A 216 7.07 12.28 38.26
C GLY A 216 6.16 11.86 37.08
N GLY A 217 4.90 11.42 37.23
CA GLY A 217 3.88 11.70 38.23
C GLY A 217 2.93 12.77 37.70
N GLY A 218 1.68 12.42 37.35
CA GLY A 218 0.66 13.42 37.01
C GLY A 218 -0.49 12.93 36.13
N SER A 219 -1.64 12.70 36.78
CA SER A 219 -2.99 12.41 36.31
C SER A 219 -3.64 13.43 35.36
N MET A 220 -4.70 12.97 34.65
CA MET A 220 -5.93 13.64 34.16
C MET A 220 -6.19 13.21 32.71
N ALA A 221 -7.41 12.98 32.21
CA ALA A 221 -8.76 12.95 32.74
C ALA A 221 -9.60 12.14 31.71
N ALA A 222 -10.70 11.57 32.17
CA ALA A 222 -11.75 11.07 31.30
C ALA A 222 -12.35 12.23 30.47
N ALA A 223 -12.60 12.00 29.19
CA ALA A 223 -13.51 12.82 28.38
C ALA A 223 -14.37 11.88 27.53
N THR A 224 -15.58 11.66 28.04
CA THR A 224 -16.74 11.13 27.34
C THR A 224 -17.24 12.10 26.27
N ASN A 225 -17.70 11.54 25.16
CA ASN A 225 -18.75 11.96 24.20
C ASN A 225 -18.96 13.45 23.92
N GLU A 226 -18.91 13.80 22.63
CA GLU A 226 -19.80 14.78 21.98
C GLU A 226 -19.51 14.78 20.48
N TYR A 227 -20.23 13.96 19.70
CA TYR A 227 -20.57 14.20 18.28
C TYR A 227 -21.70 13.22 17.92
N ASP A 228 -22.84 13.46 18.57
CA ASP A 228 -24.15 13.07 18.06
C ASP A 228 -24.90 14.40 17.85
N GLU A 229 -25.75 14.47 16.83
CA GLU A 229 -26.45 15.66 16.33
C GLU A 229 -25.64 16.63 15.45
N MET A 230 -25.72 16.44 14.13
CA MET A 230 -26.28 17.43 13.19
C MET A 230 -26.13 16.97 11.72
N PHE A 231 -27.29 16.92 11.04
CA PHE A 231 -27.56 16.72 9.60
C PHE A 231 -27.75 15.28 9.07
#